data_AF-A0A7S1Q8F4-F1
#
_entry.id   AF-A0A7S1Q8F4-F1
#
_cell.length_a   1.000
_cell.length_b   1.000
_cell.length_c   1.000
_cell.angle_alpha   90.00
_cell.angle_beta   90.00
_cell.angle_gamma   90.00
#
_symmetry.space_group_name_H-M   'P 1'
#
loop_
_entity.id
_entity.type
_entity.pdbx_description
1 polymer ?
#
loop_
_entity_poly.entity_id
_entity_poly.type
_entity_poly.pdbx_seq_one_letter_code
_entity_poly.pdbx_strand_id
1 'polypeptide(L)'
;GFKRPGRGGGLCDDEQITLFRSVDASDILQGGLGDCWLLSAFAAMAEYPDALMSLFQQRKYSDTGEYEVTLFNFLQGQMQTIRIDDRLPVIEGAMGQCKCAYVQPTATGEIWTCLLEKAFATMFDNSYKTIS
;
A
#
# COMPACT_ATOMS: atom_id res chain seq x y z
N GLY A 1 -10.17 5.55 11.57
CA GLY A 1 -10.03 6.88 10.93
C GLY A 1 -9.13 6.77 9.71
N PHE A 2 -8.70 7.88 9.10
CA PHE A 2 -7.65 7.87 8.07
C PHE A 2 -6.43 8.70 8.53
N LYS A 3 -5.22 8.21 8.29
CA LYS A 3 -3.96 8.88 8.61
C LYS A 3 -2.97 8.76 7.46
N ARG A 4 -1.96 9.63 7.46
CA ARG A 4 -0.86 9.58 6.48
C ARG A 4 0.41 9.09 7.17
N PRO A 5 1.12 8.10 6.61
CA PRO A 5 2.32 7.56 7.21
C PRO A 5 3.47 8.58 7.15
N GLY A 6 4.21 8.75 8.25
CA GLY A 6 5.42 9.59 8.32
C GLY A 6 5.17 11.10 8.33
N ARG A 7 4.03 11.55 8.86
CA ARG A 7 3.60 12.97 8.81
C ARG A 7 3.16 13.55 10.16
N GLY A 8 3.59 12.96 11.27
CA GLY A 8 3.20 13.37 12.63
C GLY A 8 1.75 13.03 12.99
N GLY A 9 1.13 12.11 12.24
CA GLY A 9 -0.27 11.74 12.38
C GLY A 9 -0.56 10.58 13.34
N GLY A 10 0.49 9.99 13.91
CA GLY A 10 0.48 8.77 14.71
C GLY A 10 0.70 7.48 13.91
N LEU A 11 1.01 7.55 12.60
CA LEU A 11 1.21 6.38 11.74
C LEU A 11 2.64 6.40 11.18
N CYS A 12 3.48 5.47 11.61
CA CYS A 12 4.87 5.33 11.16
C CYS A 12 5.69 6.64 11.21
N ASP A 13 5.51 7.45 12.24
CA ASP A 13 6.19 8.75 12.35
C ASP A 13 7.63 8.65 12.86
N ASP A 14 7.97 7.59 13.59
CA ASP A 14 9.32 7.33 14.09
C ASP A 14 10.17 6.51 13.10
N GLU A 15 9.62 6.19 11.93
CA GLU A 15 10.24 5.34 10.92
C GLU A 15 10.78 6.16 9.75
N GLN A 16 11.89 5.71 9.14
CA GLN A 16 12.36 6.26 7.86
C GLN A 16 11.47 5.76 6.71
N ILE A 17 10.25 6.31 6.65
CA ILE A 17 9.25 5.96 5.64
C ILE A 17 9.81 6.19 4.24
N THR A 18 9.59 5.21 3.37
CA THR A 18 9.94 5.31 1.96
C THR A 18 8.89 4.63 1.10
N LEU A 19 8.86 4.96 -0.19
CA LEU A 19 8.04 4.21 -1.13
C LEU A 19 8.63 2.81 -1.36
N PHE A 20 9.93 2.73 -1.64
CA PHE A 20 10.70 1.51 -1.84
C PHE A 20 12.07 1.62 -1.15
N ARG A 21 12.64 0.49 -0.73
CA ARG A 21 14.01 0.32 -0.22
C ARG A 21 14.62 -0.96 -0.78
N SER A 22 14.05 -2.10 -0.41
CA SER A 22 14.43 -3.44 -0.84
C SER A 22 13.14 -4.25 -0.93
N VAL A 23 12.48 -4.16 -2.09
CA VAL A 23 11.26 -4.92 -2.34
C VAL A 23 11.57 -6.40 -2.16
N ASP A 24 11.05 -6.98 -1.09
CA ASP A 24 11.27 -8.36 -0.69
C ASP A 24 9.93 -8.97 -0.27
N ALA A 25 9.66 -10.22 -0.68
CA ALA A 25 8.43 -10.91 -0.35
C ALA A 25 8.29 -11.19 1.16
N SER A 26 9.40 -11.35 1.88
CA SER A 26 9.45 -11.58 3.33
C SER A 26 9.07 -10.36 4.16
N ASP A 27 9.10 -9.17 3.54
CA ASP A 27 8.79 -7.89 4.16
C ASP A 27 7.27 -7.61 4.23
N ILE A 28 6.44 -8.47 3.62
CA ILE A 28 4.99 -8.33 3.55
C ILE A 28 4.34 -8.91 4.81
N LEU A 29 3.89 -8.03 5.70
CA LEU A 29 3.17 -8.39 6.92
C LEU A 29 1.65 -8.38 6.70
N GLN A 30 0.99 -9.51 6.96
CA GLN A 30 -0.46 -9.63 6.86
C GLN A 30 -1.17 -8.81 7.95
N GLY A 31 -2.17 -8.01 7.54
CA GLY A 31 -3.07 -7.27 8.42
C GLY A 31 -4.20 -8.12 9.01
N GLY A 32 -5.21 -7.46 9.60
CA GLY A 32 -6.32 -8.13 10.29
C GLY A 32 -7.43 -8.68 9.38
N LEU A 33 -7.29 -8.58 8.06
CA LEU A 33 -8.31 -8.99 7.09
C LEU A 33 -7.86 -10.18 6.23
N GLY A 34 -8.85 -10.91 5.71
CA GLY A 34 -8.74 -12.22 5.03
C GLY A 34 -8.09 -12.18 3.64
N ASP A 35 -7.22 -11.21 3.40
CA ASP A 35 -6.72 -10.81 2.09
C ASP A 35 -5.48 -11.62 1.70
N CYS A 36 -5.36 -12.85 2.23
CA CYS A 36 -4.17 -13.69 2.05
C CYS A 36 -3.89 -14.00 0.57
N TRP A 37 -4.94 -14.05 -0.25
CA TRP A 37 -4.80 -14.22 -1.70
C TRP A 37 -4.16 -13.00 -2.37
N LEU A 38 -4.52 -11.78 -1.95
CA LEU A 38 -3.99 -10.54 -2.49
C LEU A 38 -2.55 -10.33 -2.01
N LEU A 39 -2.29 -10.59 -0.74
CA LEU A 39 -0.94 -10.53 -0.17
C LEU A 39 0.00 -11.58 -0.78
N SER A 40 -0.49 -12.79 -1.06
CA SER A 40 0.29 -13.80 -1.78
C SER A 40 0.62 -13.35 -3.19
N ALA A 41 -0.29 -12.65 -3.88
CA ALA A 41 -0.01 -12.06 -5.18
C ALA A 41 1.03 -10.93 -5.08
N PHE A 42 0.99 -10.11 -4.03
CA PHE A 42 1.99 -9.08 -3.79
C PHE A 42 3.36 -9.67 -3.49
N ALA A 43 3.42 -10.75 -2.70
CA ALA A 43 4.64 -11.50 -2.45
C ALA A 43 5.23 -12.06 -3.75
N ALA A 44 4.39 -12.65 -4.61
CA ALA A 44 4.83 -13.13 -5.92
C ALA A 44 5.34 -12.00 -6.84
N MET A 45 4.75 -10.80 -6.76
CA MET A 45 5.26 -9.63 -7.51
C MET A 45 6.58 -9.10 -6.93
N ALA A 46 6.80 -9.22 -5.62
CA ALA A 46 8.02 -8.77 -4.96
C ALA A 46 9.25 -9.56 -5.42
N GLU A 47 9.08 -10.80 -5.91
CA GLU A 47 10.14 -11.58 -6.61
C GLU A 47 10.61 -10.93 -7.92
N TYR A 48 9.86 -9.95 -8.45
CA TYR A 48 10.22 -9.16 -9.63
C TYR A 48 10.22 -7.65 -9.29
N PRO A 49 11.19 -7.15 -8.49
CA PRO A 49 11.20 -5.78 -7.99
C PRO A 49 11.06 -4.71 -9.07
N ASP A 50 11.76 -4.86 -10.21
CA ASP A 50 11.71 -3.90 -11.30
C ASP A 50 10.32 -3.80 -11.93
N ALA A 51 9.64 -4.94 -12.10
CA ALA A 51 8.28 -4.99 -12.62
C ALA A 51 7.30 -4.35 -11.62
N LEU A 52 7.42 -4.66 -10.34
CA LEU A 52 6.61 -4.08 -9.28
C LEU A 52 6.79 -2.56 -9.20
N MET A 53 8.03 -2.07 -9.16
CA MET A 53 8.34 -0.65 -9.13
C MET A 53 7.84 0.06 -10.39
N SER A 54 7.81 -0.62 -11.54
CA SER A 54 7.29 -0.06 -12.79
C SER A 54 5.79 0.24 -12.76
N LEU A 55 5.03 -0.41 -11.86
CA LEU A 55 3.61 -0.12 -11.68
C LEU A 55 3.38 1.28 -11.12
N PHE A 56 4.32 1.81 -10.35
CA PHE A 56 4.21 3.14 -9.77
C PHE A 56 4.78 4.18 -10.73
N GLN A 57 4.18 5.35 -10.83
CA GLN A 57 4.80 6.48 -11.53
C GLN A 57 5.93 7.09 -10.69
N GLN A 58 5.76 7.10 -9.37
CA GLN A 58 6.74 7.59 -8.41
C GLN A 58 7.80 6.52 -8.14
N ARG A 59 9.04 6.96 -7.88
CA ARG A 59 10.16 6.09 -7.44
C ARG A 59 10.59 6.36 -6.00
N LYS A 60 10.03 7.39 -5.39
CA LYS A 60 10.35 7.87 -4.04
C LYS A 60 9.06 8.24 -3.32
N TYR A 61 9.14 8.36 -2.00
CA TYR A 61 8.05 8.89 -1.19
C TYR A 61 7.64 10.29 -1.70
N SER A 62 6.34 10.51 -1.79
CA SER A 62 5.74 11.73 -2.35
C SER A 62 5.43 12.74 -1.25
N ASP A 63 6.04 13.94 -1.32
CA ASP A 63 5.79 15.01 -0.35
C ASP A 63 4.34 15.52 -0.38
N THR A 64 3.68 15.50 -1.54
CA THR A 64 2.24 15.83 -1.66
C THR A 64 1.36 14.69 -1.16
N GLY A 65 1.89 13.46 -1.17
CA GLY A 65 1.19 12.24 -0.81
C GLY A 65 0.28 11.71 -1.91
N GLU A 66 0.48 12.18 -3.14
CA GLU A 66 -0.25 11.70 -4.33
C GLU A 66 0.60 10.69 -5.09
N TYR A 67 -0.05 9.64 -5.58
CA TYR A 67 0.56 8.54 -6.32
C TYR A 67 -0.29 8.12 -7.51
N GLU A 68 0.39 7.63 -8.56
CA GLU A 68 -0.24 6.99 -9.70
C GLU A 68 0.28 5.55 -9.80
N VAL A 69 -0.65 4.60 -9.86
CA VAL A 69 -0.35 3.16 -9.94
C VAL A 69 -1.07 2.58 -11.15
N THR A 70 -0.33 1.95 -12.07
CA THR A 70 -0.89 1.30 -13.25
C THR A 70 -1.09 -0.19 -12.98
N LEU A 71 -2.33 -0.66 -13.06
CA LEU A 71 -2.73 -2.04 -12.81
C LEU A 71 -3.51 -2.61 -14.00
N PHE A 72 -3.45 -3.92 -14.19
CA PHE A 72 -4.29 -4.59 -15.17
C PHE A 72 -5.70 -4.83 -14.61
N ASN A 73 -6.71 -4.24 -15.24
CA ASN A 73 -8.12 -4.49 -14.91
C ASN A 73 -8.62 -5.69 -15.71
N PHE A 74 -8.74 -6.84 -15.07
CA PHE A 74 -9.18 -8.07 -15.73
C PHE A 74 -10.64 -8.06 -16.21
N LEU A 75 -11.50 -7.23 -15.63
CA LEU A 75 -12.90 -7.07 -16.09
C LEU A 75 -12.97 -6.26 -17.39
N GLN A 76 -12.03 -5.33 -17.58
CA GLN A 76 -11.96 -4.50 -18.79
C GLN A 76 -10.93 -5.00 -19.80
N GLY A 77 -10.05 -5.93 -19.42
CA GLY A 77 -9.01 -6.49 -20.27
C GLY A 77 -7.91 -5.49 -20.65
N GLN A 78 -7.67 -4.45 -19.85
CA GLN A 78 -6.71 -3.39 -20.17
C GLN A 78 -5.97 -2.87 -18.95
N MET A 79 -4.79 -2.27 -19.17
CA MET A 79 -4.08 -1.51 -18.15
C MET A 79 -4.85 -0.23 -17.83
N GLN A 80 -4.95 0.11 -16.55
CA GLN A 80 -5.54 1.34 -16.07
C GLN A 80 -4.56 2.03 -15.12
N THR A 81 -4.46 3.36 -15.19
CA THR A 81 -3.72 4.15 -14.22
C THR A 81 -4.67 4.70 -13.18
N ILE A 82 -4.45 4.30 -11.92
CA ILE A 82 -5.25 4.67 -10.77
C ILE A 82 -4.52 5.78 -10.00
N ARG A 83 -5.21 6.89 -9.75
CA ARG A 83 -4.74 7.97 -8.89
C ARG A 83 -5.20 7.75 -7.46
N ILE A 84 -4.27 7.75 -6.52
CA ILE A 84 -4.55 7.60 -5.08
C ILE A 84 -3.75 8.61 -4.27
N ASP A 85 -4.17 8.83 -3.02
CA ASP A 85 -3.37 9.51 -2.01
C ASP A 85 -2.85 8.54 -0.93
N ASP A 86 -1.97 9.00 -0.05
CA ASP A 86 -1.39 8.24 1.07
C ASP A 86 -2.23 8.22 2.35
N ARG A 87 -3.51 8.62 2.29
CA ARG A 87 -4.41 8.48 3.45
C ARG A 87 -4.84 7.03 3.58
N LEU A 88 -4.33 6.35 4.58
CA LEU A 88 -4.62 4.95 4.86
C LEU A 88 -5.65 4.83 5.99
N PRO A 89 -6.61 3.90 5.89
CA PRO A 89 -7.51 3.59 6.98
C PRO A 89 -6.70 3.00 8.15
N VAL A 90 -6.95 3.48 9.36
CA VAL A 90 -6.24 3.06 10.56
C VAL A 90 -7.14 2.58 11.68
N ILE A 91 -6.59 1.69 12.48
CA ILE A 91 -7.07 1.29 13.80
C ILE A 91 -6.22 2.03 14.83
N GLU A 92 -6.88 2.71 15.77
CA GLU A 92 -6.20 3.39 16.87
C GLU A 92 -5.68 2.35 17.87
N GLY A 93 -4.40 2.47 18.19
CA GLY A 93 -3.73 1.69 19.22
C GLY A 93 -3.61 2.45 20.54
N ALA A 94 -2.85 1.87 21.47
CA ALA A 94 -2.54 2.53 22.73
C ALA A 94 -1.64 3.76 22.50
N MET A 95 -1.80 4.78 23.36
CA MET A 95 -0.93 5.96 23.41
C MET A 95 -0.87 6.80 22.12
N GLY A 96 -1.94 6.81 21.32
CA GLY A 96 -2.04 7.66 20.12
C GLY A 96 -1.32 7.13 18.88
N GLN A 97 -0.66 5.97 18.98
CA GLN A 97 -0.12 5.26 17.83
C GLN A 97 -1.25 4.59 17.06
N CYS A 98 -1.16 4.65 15.73
CA CYS A 98 -2.11 4.06 14.79
C CYS A 98 -1.42 2.95 14.01
N LYS A 99 -2.19 1.92 13.65
CA LYS A 99 -1.77 0.89 12.68
C LYS A 99 -2.69 0.93 11.48
N CYS A 100 -2.19 0.53 10.31
CA CYS A 100 -3.05 0.37 9.14
C CYS A 100 -4.17 -0.65 9.46
N ALA A 101 -5.38 -0.43 8.94
CA ALA A 101 -6.50 -1.35 9.19
C ALA A 101 -6.38 -2.65 8.39
N TYR A 102 -5.71 -2.58 7.23
CA TYR A 102 -5.50 -3.69 6.31
C TYR A 102 -3.99 -3.99 6.20
N VAL A 103 -3.43 -4.02 4.99
CA VAL A 103 -1.99 -4.25 4.78
C VAL A 103 -1.14 -3.24 5.54
N GLN A 104 -0.13 -3.75 6.25
CA GLN A 104 0.83 -2.90 6.97
C GLN A 104 1.97 -2.47 6.04
N PRO A 105 2.61 -1.32 6.34
CA PRO A 105 3.94 -1.03 5.83
C PRO A 105 4.88 -2.18 6.16
N THR A 106 5.91 -2.37 5.35
CA THR A 106 6.89 -3.41 5.60
C THR A 106 7.65 -3.14 6.89
N ALA A 107 8.32 -4.16 7.45
CA ALA A 107 9.13 -4.00 8.66
C ALA A 107 10.25 -2.96 8.51
N THR A 108 10.65 -2.67 7.27
CA THR A 108 11.65 -1.67 6.92
C THR A 108 11.03 -0.27 6.66
N GLY A 109 9.71 -0.10 6.77
CA GLY A 109 9.03 1.19 6.60
C GLY A 109 8.70 1.53 5.14
N GLU A 110 8.60 0.52 4.26
CA GLU A 110 8.13 0.73 2.89
C GLU A 110 6.59 0.73 2.83
N ILE A 111 6.02 1.66 2.07
CA ILE A 111 4.56 1.83 2.00
C ILE A 111 3.94 1.35 0.68
N TRP A 112 4.75 0.81 -0.25
CA TRP A 112 4.24 0.36 -1.55
C TRP A 112 3.15 -0.71 -1.41
N THR A 113 3.22 -1.57 -0.40
CA THR A 113 2.22 -2.61 -0.11
C THR A 113 0.84 -2.01 0.16
N CYS A 114 0.77 -1.03 1.06
CA CYS A 114 -0.46 -0.31 1.40
C CYS A 114 -1.01 0.50 0.21
N LEU A 115 -0.12 1.13 -0.56
CA LEU A 115 -0.54 1.92 -1.73
C LEU A 115 -1.04 1.03 -2.86
N LEU A 116 -0.43 -0.13 -3.07
CA LEU A 116 -0.83 -1.10 -4.07
C LEU A 116 -2.21 -1.70 -3.74
N GLU A 117 -2.42 -2.06 -2.47
CA GLU A 117 -3.72 -2.46 -1.95
C GLU A 117 -4.78 -1.39 -2.23
N LYS A 118 -4.49 -0.14 -1.86
CA LYS A 118 -5.41 0.98 -2.08
C LYS A 118 -5.73 1.19 -3.55
N ALA A 119 -4.72 1.16 -4.43
CA ALA A 119 -4.92 1.29 -5.87
C ALA A 119 -5.83 0.18 -6.41
N PHE A 120 -5.63 -1.06 -5.96
CA PHE A 120 -6.45 -2.19 -6.34
C PHE A 120 -7.90 -2.03 -5.85
N ALA A 121 -8.12 -1.65 -4.59
CA ALA A 121 -9.45 -1.34 -4.05
C ALA A 121 -10.14 -0.19 -4.82
N THR A 122 -9.37 0.85 -5.20
CA THR A 122 -9.87 1.98 -5.99
C THR A 122 -10.26 1.58 -7.41
N MET A 123 -9.55 0.64 -8.03
CA MET A 123 -9.84 0.18 -9.39
C MET A 123 -11.23 -0.48 -9.53
N PHE A 124 -11.72 -1.18 -8.52
CA PHE A 124 -12.96 -1.96 -8.62
C PHE A 124 -14.22 -1.25 -8.11
N ASP A 125 -14.18 -0.69 -6.90
CA ASP A 125 -15.38 -0.09 -6.28
C ASP A 125 -15.05 1.06 -5.32
N ASN A 126 -13.83 1.59 -5.38
CA ASN A 126 -13.37 2.64 -4.48
C ASN A 126 -13.58 2.33 -2.98
N SER A 127 -13.49 1.05 -2.64
CA SER A 127 -13.82 0.51 -1.33
C SER A 127 -12.92 -0.67 -0.98
N TYR A 128 -12.34 -0.63 0.21
CA TYR A 128 -11.55 -1.77 0.74
C TYR A 128 -12.42 -3.00 1.02
N LYS A 129 -13.75 -2.88 1.08
CA LYS A 129 -14.66 -4.04 1.22
C LYS A 129 -14.59 -4.98 0.03
N THR A 130 -14.14 -4.51 -1.12
CA THR A 130 -14.11 -5.28 -2.36
C THR A 130 -12.94 -6.27 -2.41
N ILE A 131 -11.95 -6.07 -1.54
CA ILE A 131 -10.73 -6.88 -1.46
C ILE A 131 -10.64 -7.68 -0.15
N SER A 132 -11.70 -7.57 0.67
CA SER A 132 -11.89 -8.13 2.00
C SER A 132 -12.78 -9.37 2.01
#